data_AF-A0A929ZHS9-F1
#
_entry.id   AF-A0A929ZHS9-F1
#
_cell.length_a   1.000
_cell.length_b   1.000
_cell.length_c   1.000
_cell.angle_alpha   90.00
_cell.angle_beta   90.00
_cell.angle_gamma   90.00
#
_symmetry.space_group_name_H-M   'P 1'
#
loop_
_entity.id
_entity.type
_entity.pdbx_description
1 polymer ?
#
loop_
_entity_poly.entity_id
_entity_poly.type
_entity_poly.pdbx_seq_one_letter_code
_entity_poly.pdbx_strand_id
1 'polypeptide(L)'
;SAMSGGGVRALHTAMERDGVPAERWAREPVLICGHSQGGIVAAALASVPPHEAGVNVAGILSTGGPNRRIRVRPDVVTVSVYHDQDVMPSLDGSPDRAPDRRVTVGRSLVRPRTRPLYYAHSSSTYTETVRLLERKVRVTPWGRLASAMAALQDFLPTAGEPTRVMHYEIWQDILTPTAESTWDTVAALERGGSYEPATYPIDYAVTAPRLPRVARARRRAALPARIASALSSLRKDRS
;
A
#
# COMPACT_ATOMS: atom_id res chain seq x y z
N SER A 1 4.65 -14.59 7.16
CA SER A 1 5.60 -14.62 6.02
C SER A 1 7.02 -14.38 6.53
N ALA A 2 8.06 -14.63 5.72
CA ALA A 2 9.45 -14.37 6.12
C ALA A 2 9.70 -12.90 6.48
N MET A 3 9.05 -11.96 5.77
CA MET A 3 9.13 -10.53 6.08
C MET A 3 8.53 -10.20 7.46
N SER A 4 7.39 -10.80 7.82
CA SER A 4 6.83 -10.67 9.17
C SER A 4 7.77 -11.22 10.23
N GLY A 5 8.33 -12.42 10.02
CA GLY A 5 9.27 -13.03 10.96
C GLY A 5 10.55 -12.21 11.12
N GLY A 6 11.12 -11.71 10.02
CA GLY A 6 12.28 -10.83 10.05
C GLY A 6 12.00 -9.52 10.77
N GLY A 7 10.83 -8.92 10.55
CA GLY A 7 10.40 -7.70 11.25
C GLY A 7 10.27 -7.90 12.75
N VAL A 8 9.67 -9.01 13.19
CA VAL A 8 9.58 -9.37 14.61
C VAL A 8 10.96 -9.55 15.24
N ARG A 9 11.89 -10.24 14.56
CA ARG A 9 13.27 -10.40 15.04
C ARG A 9 14.00 -9.06 15.17
N ALA A 10 13.84 -8.16 14.21
CA ALA A 10 14.41 -6.81 14.28
C ALA A 10 13.87 -6.03 15.49
N LEU A 11 12.56 -6.11 15.75
CA LEU A 11 11.93 -5.50 16.93
C LEU A 11 12.45 -6.10 18.23
N HIS A 12 12.59 -7.43 18.33
CA HIS A 12 13.17 -8.09 19.51
C HIS A 12 14.60 -7.65 19.76
N THR A 13 15.43 -7.56 18.72
CA THR A 13 16.81 -7.04 18.85
C THR A 13 16.82 -5.58 19.32
N ALA A 14 15.88 -4.76 18.86
CA ALA A 14 15.78 -3.37 19.29
C ALA A 14 15.36 -3.28 20.77
N MET A 15 14.32 -4.02 21.15
CA MET A 15 13.82 -4.14 22.52
C MET A 15 14.90 -4.62 23.49
N GLU A 16 15.67 -5.64 23.11
CA GLU A 16 16.79 -6.16 23.89
C GLU A 16 17.88 -5.10 24.12
N ARG A 17 18.25 -4.33 23.09
CA ARG A 17 19.21 -3.22 23.19
C ARG A 17 18.71 -2.07 24.07
N ASP A 18 17.40 -1.92 24.17
CA ASP A 18 16.74 -0.96 25.06
C ASP A 18 16.47 -1.55 26.47
N GLY A 19 16.92 -2.78 26.73
CA GLY A 19 16.81 -3.43 28.05
C GLY A 19 15.43 -3.98 28.37
N VAL A 20 14.56 -4.13 27.37
CA VAL A 20 13.23 -4.73 27.54
C VAL A 20 13.38 -6.25 27.65
N PRO A 21 12.98 -6.87 28.78
CA PRO A 21 13.11 -8.30 28.98
C PRO A 21 12.13 -9.08 28.08
N ALA A 22 12.51 -10.30 27.68
CA ALA A 22 11.81 -11.06 26.64
C ALA A 22 10.34 -11.35 26.97
N GLU A 23 10.00 -11.50 28.24
CA GLU A 23 8.63 -11.75 28.70
C GLU A 23 7.71 -10.55 28.42
N ARG A 24 8.28 -9.35 28.23
CA ARG A 24 7.56 -8.12 27.93
C ARG A 24 7.42 -7.83 26.43
N TRP A 25 8.14 -8.52 25.53
CA TRP A 25 8.11 -8.20 24.09
C TRP A 25 6.69 -8.29 23.47
N ALA A 26 5.88 -9.26 23.90
CA ALA A 26 4.49 -9.39 23.47
C ALA A 26 3.50 -8.47 24.22
N ARG A 27 3.98 -7.60 25.13
CA ARG A 27 3.18 -6.64 25.89
C ARG A 27 3.52 -5.19 25.56
N GLU A 28 4.80 -4.89 25.30
CA GLU A 28 5.22 -3.54 24.94
C GLU A 28 4.52 -3.05 23.68
N PRO A 29 3.83 -1.90 23.72
CA PRO A 29 3.08 -1.40 22.59
C PRO A 29 4.02 -0.91 21.49
N VAL A 30 3.78 -1.36 20.26
CA VAL A 30 4.57 -1.01 19.08
C VAL A 30 3.71 -0.26 18.07
N LEU A 31 4.25 0.87 17.58
CA LEU A 31 3.76 1.56 16.39
C LEU A 31 4.55 1.07 15.16
N ILE A 32 3.84 0.63 14.11
CA ILE A 32 4.45 0.32 12.81
C ILE A 32 4.04 1.35 11.76
N CYS A 33 5.03 2.07 11.24
CA CYS A 33 4.89 2.93 10.07
C CYS A 33 5.32 2.17 8.81
N GLY A 34 4.35 1.63 8.06
CA GLY A 34 4.60 0.73 6.92
C GLY A 34 4.26 1.35 5.57
N HIS A 35 5.26 1.48 4.68
CA HIS A 35 5.06 1.83 3.27
C HIS A 35 4.95 0.57 2.39
N SER A 36 4.05 0.58 1.40
CA SER A 36 3.89 -0.51 0.44
C SER A 36 3.75 -1.88 1.13
N GLN A 37 4.66 -2.84 0.88
CA GLN A 37 4.67 -4.16 1.54
C GLN A 37 4.71 -4.08 3.07
N GLY A 38 5.35 -3.05 3.65
CA GLY A 38 5.37 -2.82 5.09
C GLY A 38 3.96 -2.64 5.68
N GLY A 39 3.01 -2.13 4.89
CA GLY A 39 1.61 -2.04 5.28
C GLY A 39 0.92 -3.40 5.43
N ILE A 40 1.26 -4.37 4.58
CA ILE A 40 0.77 -5.76 4.70
C ILE A 40 1.38 -6.43 5.93
N VAL A 41 2.70 -6.28 6.13
CA VAL A 41 3.40 -6.85 7.28
C VAL A 41 2.80 -6.31 8.58
N ALA A 42 2.57 -4.99 8.68
CA ALA A 42 1.95 -4.37 9.84
C ALA A 42 0.56 -4.93 10.12
N ALA A 43 -0.30 -5.00 9.09
CA ALA A 43 -1.67 -5.50 9.24
C ALA A 43 -1.71 -6.98 9.62
N ALA A 44 -0.83 -7.81 9.04
CA ALA A 44 -0.73 -9.23 9.39
C ALA A 44 -0.33 -9.43 10.86
N LEU A 45 0.72 -8.73 11.34
CA LEU A 45 1.12 -8.79 12.75
C LEU A 45 0.04 -8.26 13.71
N ALA A 46 -0.75 -7.29 13.26
CA ALA A 46 -1.86 -6.72 14.02
C ALA A 46 -3.18 -7.51 13.92
N SER A 47 -3.24 -8.59 13.15
CA SER A 47 -4.46 -9.38 12.93
C SER A 47 -4.62 -10.54 13.92
N VAL A 48 -3.53 -11.06 14.47
CA VAL A 48 -3.50 -12.19 15.44
C VAL A 48 -3.14 -11.70 16.83
N PRO A 49 -3.49 -12.40 17.93
CA PRO A 49 -3.14 -11.97 19.28
C PRO A 49 -1.63 -11.68 19.48
N PRO A 50 -1.23 -10.69 20.31
CA PRO A 50 0.17 -10.31 20.50
C PRO A 50 1.13 -11.44 20.89
N HIS A 51 0.65 -12.41 21.67
CA HIS A 51 1.44 -13.57 22.09
C HIS A 51 1.75 -14.53 20.92
N GLU A 52 0.85 -14.60 19.93
CA GLU A 52 1.03 -15.41 18.72
C GLU A 52 1.90 -14.66 17.69
N ALA A 53 1.69 -13.34 17.56
CA ALA A 53 2.55 -12.49 16.71
C ALA A 53 3.98 -12.33 17.24
N GLY A 54 4.19 -12.55 18.55
CA GLY A 54 5.44 -12.25 19.25
C GLY A 54 5.67 -10.74 19.48
N VAL A 55 4.69 -9.90 19.18
CA VAL A 55 4.77 -8.44 19.30
C VAL A 55 3.38 -7.83 19.51
N ASN A 56 3.28 -6.80 20.35
CA ASN A 56 2.04 -6.06 20.55
C ASN A 56 1.96 -4.83 19.63
N VAL A 57 1.54 -5.04 18.38
CA VAL A 57 1.23 -3.91 17.47
C VAL A 57 -0.02 -3.18 17.98
N ALA A 58 0.16 -1.97 18.49
CA ALA A 58 -0.92 -1.13 19.04
C ALA A 58 -1.31 0.03 18.11
N GLY A 59 -0.39 0.43 17.22
CA GLY A 59 -0.60 1.49 16.24
C GLY A 59 -0.07 1.12 14.86
N ILE A 60 -0.77 1.54 13.81
CA ILE A 60 -0.34 1.41 12.41
C ILE A 60 -0.55 2.73 11.67
N LEU A 61 0.52 3.21 11.05
CA LEU A 61 0.45 4.19 9.96
C LEU A 61 0.84 3.48 8.65
N SER A 62 -0.13 3.16 7.81
CA SER A 62 0.12 2.53 6.52
C SER A 62 0.07 3.54 5.39
N THR A 63 1.09 3.56 4.53
CA THR A 63 1.15 4.43 3.35
C THR A 63 1.27 3.60 2.07
N GLY A 64 0.28 3.69 1.19
CA GLY A 64 0.30 2.95 -0.08
C GLY A 64 0.27 1.42 0.05
N GLY A 65 -0.05 0.87 1.23
CA GLY A 65 -0.02 -0.57 1.48
C GLY A 65 -1.26 -1.31 0.96
N PRO A 66 -1.13 -2.47 0.30
CA PRO A 66 -2.27 -3.33 -0.09
C PRO A 66 -2.79 -4.16 1.09
N ASN A 67 -3.31 -3.51 2.13
CA ASN A 67 -3.70 -4.14 3.38
C ASN A 67 -5.19 -3.96 3.74
N ARG A 68 -6.02 -3.68 2.74
CA ARG A 68 -7.45 -3.42 2.93
C ARG A 68 -8.21 -4.71 3.27
N ARG A 69 -7.77 -5.88 2.83
CA ARG A 69 -8.44 -7.17 3.14
C ARG A 69 -8.10 -7.77 4.50
N ILE A 70 -6.97 -7.37 5.08
CA ILE A 70 -6.48 -7.93 6.33
C ILE A 70 -7.17 -7.19 7.48
N ARG A 71 -8.12 -7.85 8.13
CA ARG A 71 -8.79 -7.33 9.32
C ARG A 71 -7.77 -7.27 10.47
N VAL A 72 -7.60 -6.09 11.07
CA VAL A 72 -6.79 -5.93 12.29
C VAL A 72 -7.65 -6.05 13.54
N ARG A 73 -7.03 -6.39 14.66
CA ARG A 73 -7.72 -6.46 15.96
C ARG A 73 -8.32 -5.09 16.34
N PRO A 74 -9.47 -5.05 17.04
CA PRO A 74 -10.22 -3.82 17.30
C PRO A 74 -9.54 -2.83 18.26
N ASP A 75 -8.53 -3.28 19.01
CA ASP A 75 -7.69 -2.49 19.91
C ASP A 75 -6.56 -1.74 19.19
N VAL A 76 -6.32 -2.01 17.89
CA VAL A 76 -5.24 -1.40 17.11
C VAL A 76 -5.69 -0.12 16.43
N VAL A 77 -5.04 1.00 16.74
CA VAL A 77 -5.28 2.27 16.06
C VAL A 77 -4.62 2.22 14.67
N THR A 78 -5.42 2.32 13.61
CA THR A 78 -4.91 2.22 12.23
C THR A 78 -5.30 3.45 11.41
N VAL A 79 -4.31 4.10 10.80
CA VAL A 79 -4.49 5.14 9.78
C VAL A 79 -3.86 4.66 8.47
N SER A 80 -4.67 4.57 7.43
CA SER A 80 -4.25 4.17 6.08
C SER A 80 -4.31 5.36 5.13
N VAL A 81 -3.19 5.70 4.50
CA VAL A 81 -3.07 6.81 3.56
C VAL A 81 -2.90 6.27 2.14
N TYR A 82 -3.74 6.74 1.22
CA TYR A 82 -3.77 6.31 -0.18
C TYR A 82 -3.78 7.51 -1.13
N HIS A 83 -3.18 7.32 -2.31
CA HIS A 83 -3.29 8.25 -3.43
C HIS A 83 -4.15 7.65 -4.53
N ASP A 84 -5.03 8.45 -5.14
CA ASP A 84 -5.91 7.97 -6.22
C ASP A 84 -5.12 7.50 -7.45
N GLN A 85 -3.91 8.03 -7.64
CA GLN A 85 -3.02 7.68 -8.75
C GLN A 85 -2.08 6.51 -8.42
N ASP A 86 -2.14 5.99 -7.20
CA ASP A 86 -1.40 4.82 -6.77
C ASP A 86 -2.29 3.58 -6.84
N VAL A 87 -1.91 2.64 -7.71
CA VAL A 87 -2.68 1.39 -7.90
C VAL A 87 -2.36 0.35 -6.83
N MET A 88 -1.23 0.48 -6.11
CA MET A 88 -0.76 -0.54 -5.17
C MET A 88 -1.76 -0.85 -4.04
N PRO A 89 -2.44 0.14 -3.41
CA PRO A 89 -3.46 -0.15 -2.39
C PRO A 89 -4.62 -1.04 -2.85
N SER A 90 -4.89 -1.08 -4.15
CA SER A 90 -6.01 -1.84 -4.73
C SER A 90 -5.55 -3.16 -5.35
N LEU A 91 -4.26 -3.50 -5.26
CA LEU A 91 -3.70 -4.71 -5.89
C LEU A 91 -4.19 -6.00 -5.22
N ASP A 92 -4.64 -5.93 -3.96
CA ASP A 92 -5.35 -7.02 -3.30
C ASP A 92 -6.77 -7.23 -3.86
N GLY A 93 -7.22 -6.40 -4.81
CA GLY A 93 -8.54 -6.46 -5.43
C GLY A 93 -9.68 -6.10 -4.48
N SER A 94 -9.39 -5.50 -3.32
CA SER A 94 -10.43 -5.10 -2.38
C SER A 94 -11.20 -3.87 -2.88
N PRO A 95 -12.52 -3.80 -2.59
CA PRO A 95 -13.23 -2.53 -2.71
C PRO A 95 -12.64 -1.51 -1.72
N ASP A 96 -12.97 -0.23 -1.90
CA ASP A 96 -12.65 0.82 -0.93
C ASP A 96 -13.59 0.74 0.30
N ARG A 97 -13.59 -0.43 0.95
CA ARG A 97 -14.29 -0.72 2.20
C ARG A 97 -13.28 -1.30 3.19
N ALA A 98 -13.26 -0.74 4.40
CA ALA A 98 -12.41 -1.22 5.46
C ALA A 98 -13.14 -2.31 6.28
N PRO A 99 -12.47 -3.45 6.59
CA PRO A 99 -13.10 -4.57 7.29
C PRO A 99 -13.15 -4.38 8.81
N ASP A 100 -12.62 -3.25 9.27
CA ASP A 100 -12.40 -2.87 10.66
C ASP A 100 -12.52 -1.35 10.82
N ARG A 101 -12.09 -0.85 11.99
CA ARG A 101 -12.28 0.54 12.40
C ARG A 101 -11.20 1.51 11.89
N ARG A 102 -10.30 1.10 10.99
CA ARG A 102 -9.24 1.98 10.49
C ARG A 102 -9.78 3.26 9.87
N VAL A 103 -8.97 4.31 9.93
CA VAL A 103 -9.25 5.60 9.29
C VAL A 103 -8.51 5.64 7.95
N THR A 104 -9.26 5.76 6.87
CA THR A 104 -8.70 5.89 5.51
C THR A 104 -8.60 7.36 5.11
N VAL A 105 -7.44 7.76 4.61
CA VAL A 105 -7.15 9.10 4.10
C VAL A 105 -6.76 9.00 2.64
N GLY A 106 -7.62 9.51 1.76
CA GLY A 106 -7.33 9.65 0.33
C GLY A 106 -6.76 11.03 0.01
N ARG A 107 -5.84 11.10 -0.97
CA ARG A 107 -5.42 12.36 -1.59
C ARG A 107 -5.28 12.16 -3.10
N SER A 108 -5.96 13.01 -3.86
CA SER A 108 -5.73 13.15 -5.30
C SER A 108 -4.45 13.95 -5.54
N LEU A 109 -3.54 13.40 -6.34
CA LEU A 109 -2.29 14.05 -6.74
C LEU A 109 -2.40 14.66 -8.13
N VAL A 110 -1.65 15.74 -8.35
CA VAL A 110 -1.42 16.26 -9.69
C VAL A 110 -0.45 15.32 -10.40
N ARG A 111 -0.92 14.68 -11.48
CA ARG A 111 -0.13 13.70 -12.22
C ARG A 111 1.09 14.37 -12.88
N PRO A 112 2.33 13.94 -12.58
CA PRO A 112 3.51 14.49 -13.25
C PRO A 112 3.61 13.96 -14.69
N ARG A 113 4.34 14.69 -15.53
CA ARG A 113 4.55 14.33 -16.95
C ARG A 113 5.41 13.07 -17.11
N THR A 114 6.32 12.82 -16.17
CA THR A 114 7.24 11.69 -16.19
C THR A 114 7.01 10.81 -14.96
N ARG A 115 7.16 9.49 -15.14
CA ARG A 115 7.08 8.46 -14.08
C ARG A 115 5.88 8.61 -13.11
N PRO A 116 4.63 8.76 -13.62
CA PRO A 116 3.48 9.09 -12.79
C PRO A 116 3.13 8.02 -11.73
N LEU A 117 3.34 6.74 -12.04
CA LEU A 117 3.10 5.65 -11.09
C LEU A 117 4.13 5.64 -9.96
N TYR A 118 5.41 5.82 -10.30
CA TYR A 118 6.49 5.92 -9.30
C TYR A 118 6.26 7.11 -8.36
N TYR A 119 5.87 8.25 -8.92
CA TYR A 119 5.54 9.43 -8.11
C TYR A 119 4.40 9.15 -7.13
N ALA A 120 3.28 8.59 -7.62
CA ALA A 120 2.12 8.33 -6.78
C ALA A 120 2.40 7.30 -5.68
N HIS A 121 3.27 6.31 -5.95
CA HIS A 121 3.64 5.28 -4.97
C HIS A 121 4.91 5.60 -4.15
N SER A 122 5.57 6.73 -4.40
CA SER A 122 6.84 7.05 -3.72
C SER A 122 6.63 7.31 -2.23
N SER A 123 7.51 6.76 -1.39
CA SER A 123 7.50 6.99 0.06
C SER A 123 7.66 8.48 0.41
N SER A 124 8.42 9.24 -0.38
CA SER A 124 8.58 10.69 -0.18
C SER A 124 7.27 11.44 -0.41
N THR A 125 6.53 11.08 -1.47
CA THR A 125 5.23 11.70 -1.79
C THR A 125 4.18 11.35 -0.72
N TYR A 126 4.19 10.12 -0.20
CA TYR A 126 3.38 9.75 0.96
C TYR A 126 3.77 10.51 2.22
N THR A 127 5.06 10.73 2.46
CA THR A 127 5.55 11.52 3.60
C THR A 127 5.06 12.97 3.53
N GLU A 128 5.03 13.57 2.35
CA GLU A 128 4.42 14.90 2.14
C GLU A 128 2.92 14.90 2.49
N THR A 129 2.20 13.85 2.09
CA THR A 129 0.79 13.67 2.43
C THR A 129 0.57 13.53 3.94
N VAL A 130 1.43 12.77 4.63
CA VAL A 130 1.37 12.66 6.10
C VAL A 130 1.64 14.02 6.76
N ARG A 131 2.61 14.81 6.29
CA ARG A 131 2.86 16.17 6.81
C ARG A 131 1.67 17.11 6.61
N LEU A 132 0.96 16.98 5.47
CA LEU A 132 -0.28 17.71 5.23
C LEU A 132 -1.39 17.26 6.19
N LEU A 133 -1.50 15.96 6.42
CA LEU A 133 -2.43 15.38 7.37
C LEU A 133 -2.17 15.87 8.80
N GLU A 134 -0.93 15.87 9.26
CA GLU A 134 -0.53 16.41 10.56
C GLU A 134 -0.92 17.88 10.72
N ARG A 135 -0.69 18.72 9.70
CA ARG A 135 -1.13 20.12 9.72
C ARG A 135 -2.65 20.22 9.81
N LYS A 136 -3.37 19.38 9.07
CA LYS A 136 -4.84 19.37 9.04
C LYS A 136 -5.41 19.05 10.43
N VAL A 137 -4.92 18.02 11.10
CA VAL A 137 -5.44 17.63 12.42
C VAL A 137 -5.10 18.63 13.51
N ARG A 138 -4.03 19.43 13.36
CA ARG A 138 -3.74 20.57 14.26
C ARG A 138 -4.76 21.69 14.16
N VAL A 139 -5.27 21.97 12.94
CA VAL A 139 -6.28 23.02 12.71
C VAL A 139 -7.69 22.50 13.06
N THR A 140 -7.92 21.21 12.90
CA THR A 140 -9.21 20.55 13.16
C THR A 140 -9.03 19.37 14.12
N PRO A 141 -8.79 19.63 15.42
CA PRO A 141 -8.45 18.61 16.43
C PRO A 141 -9.63 17.75 16.90
N TRP A 142 -10.66 17.57 16.06
CA TRP A 142 -11.87 16.82 16.41
C TRP A 142 -12.18 15.73 15.37
N GLY A 143 -12.92 14.71 15.82
CA GLY A 143 -13.34 13.57 14.99
C GLY A 143 -12.31 12.44 14.91
N ARG A 144 -12.72 11.33 14.28
CA ARG A 144 -11.98 10.06 14.28
C ARG A 144 -10.54 10.17 13.75
N LEU A 145 -10.34 10.98 12.72
CA LEU A 145 -9.01 11.17 12.12
C LEU A 145 -8.06 11.90 13.06
N ALA A 146 -8.49 12.98 13.71
CA ALA A 146 -7.68 13.72 14.65
C ALA A 146 -7.35 12.88 15.88
N SER A 147 -8.34 12.16 16.43
CA SER A 147 -8.14 11.23 17.56
C SER A 147 -7.18 10.08 17.21
N ALA A 148 -7.31 9.49 16.02
CA ALA A 148 -6.41 8.43 15.58
C ALA A 148 -4.98 8.96 15.40
N MET A 149 -4.81 10.13 14.76
CA MET A 149 -3.49 10.74 14.60
C MET A 149 -2.86 11.12 15.94
N ALA A 150 -3.62 11.64 16.90
CA ALA A 150 -3.13 11.92 18.25
C ALA A 150 -2.63 10.63 18.93
N ALA A 151 -3.42 9.56 18.90
CA ALA A 151 -3.02 8.27 19.46
C ALA A 151 -1.77 7.66 18.79
N LEU A 152 -1.56 7.88 17.49
CA LEU A 152 -0.31 7.48 16.84
C LEU A 152 0.88 8.38 17.23
N GLN A 153 0.64 9.67 17.48
CA GLN A 153 1.67 10.63 17.89
C GLN A 153 2.13 10.41 19.33
N ASP A 154 1.32 9.79 20.20
CA ASP A 154 1.70 9.41 21.56
C ASP A 154 2.85 8.39 21.61
N PHE A 155 3.14 7.71 20.48
CA PHE A 155 4.31 6.81 20.34
C PHE A 155 5.58 7.54 19.91
N LEU A 156 5.47 8.78 19.44
CA LEU A 156 6.62 9.51 18.95
C LEU A 156 7.37 10.15 20.12
N PRO A 157 8.70 10.19 20.06
CA PRO A 157 9.49 10.79 21.12
C PRO A 157 9.18 12.27 21.29
N THR A 158 9.19 12.70 22.54
CA THR A 158 9.05 14.11 22.91
C THR A 158 10.37 14.87 22.71
N ALA A 159 10.31 16.20 22.61
CA ALA A 159 11.50 17.01 22.42
C ALA A 159 12.48 16.84 23.59
N GLY A 160 13.70 16.39 23.30
CA GLY A 160 14.74 16.13 24.31
C GLY A 160 14.71 14.71 24.90
N GLU A 161 13.75 13.87 24.51
CA GLU A 161 13.72 12.47 24.91
C GLU A 161 14.88 11.69 24.26
N PRO A 162 15.69 10.96 25.04
CA PRO A 162 16.74 10.12 24.49
C PRO A 162 16.16 9.03 23.61
N THR A 163 16.46 9.06 22.31
CA THR A 163 16.01 8.06 21.35
C THR A 163 17.15 7.31 20.70
N ARG A 164 16.92 6.04 20.39
CA ARG A 164 17.84 5.21 19.61
C ARG A 164 17.25 4.91 18.25
N VAL A 165 18.03 5.15 17.20
CA VAL A 165 17.68 4.77 15.82
C VAL A 165 18.53 3.58 15.43
N MET A 166 17.89 2.55 14.89
CA MET A 166 18.55 1.33 14.43
C MET A 166 18.11 1.04 13.00
N HIS A 167 19.06 0.58 12.19
CA HIS A 167 18.82 0.17 10.81
C HIS A 167 18.98 -1.34 10.71
N TYR A 168 17.96 -1.99 10.15
CA TYR A 168 17.96 -3.41 9.88
C TYR A 168 17.70 -3.62 8.40
N GLU A 169 18.43 -4.57 7.82
CA GLU A 169 18.18 -5.06 6.47
C GLU A 169 17.68 -6.50 6.61
N ILE A 170 16.49 -6.76 6.07
CA ILE A 170 15.82 -8.06 6.16
C ILE A 170 15.69 -8.58 4.74
N TRP A 171 16.37 -9.68 4.44
CA TRP A 171 16.24 -10.39 3.18
C TRP A 171 15.90 -11.86 3.44
N GLN A 172 15.36 -12.51 2.42
CA GLN A 172 15.13 -13.94 2.39
C GLN A 172 15.83 -14.49 1.15
N ASP A 173 16.61 -15.56 1.32
CA ASP A 173 17.19 -16.26 0.18
C ASP A 173 16.11 -16.95 -0.65
N ILE A 174 16.28 -16.91 -1.97
CA ILE A 174 15.46 -17.69 -2.88
C ILE A 174 15.90 -19.14 -2.73
N LEU A 175 15.07 -19.93 -2.06
CA LEU A 175 15.30 -21.37 -1.94
C LEU A 175 15.00 -22.02 -3.29
N THR A 176 15.83 -22.99 -3.70
CA THR A 176 15.53 -23.85 -4.85
C THR A 176 14.17 -24.52 -4.60
N PRO A 177 13.17 -24.32 -5.47
CA PRO A 177 11.88 -24.96 -5.29
C PRO A 177 12.08 -26.48 -5.29
N THR A 178 11.79 -27.14 -4.17
CA THR A 178 11.53 -28.58 -4.20
C THR A 178 10.28 -28.80 -5.05
N ALA A 179 10.21 -29.90 -5.80
CA ALA A 179 9.11 -30.19 -6.72
C ALA A 179 7.80 -30.51 -5.97
N GLU A 180 7.24 -29.52 -5.28
CA GLU A 180 5.85 -29.49 -4.86
C GLU A 180 5.09 -28.58 -5.82
N SER A 181 3.82 -28.92 -6.07
CA SER A 181 3.00 -28.19 -7.02
C SER A 181 2.97 -26.71 -6.62
N THR A 182 3.30 -25.81 -7.56
CA THR A 182 3.39 -24.36 -7.32
C THR A 182 2.07 -23.76 -6.85
N TRP A 183 0.97 -24.45 -7.14
CA TRP A 183 -0.37 -24.14 -6.65
C TRP A 183 -0.52 -24.43 -5.15
N ASP A 184 0.18 -25.43 -4.62
CA ASP A 184 0.13 -25.77 -3.20
C ASP A 184 0.91 -24.81 -2.31
N THR A 185 2.01 -24.21 -2.79
CA THR A 185 2.83 -23.29 -1.98
C THR A 185 2.17 -21.93 -1.79
N VAL A 186 1.54 -21.36 -2.84
CA VAL A 186 0.78 -20.10 -2.73
C VAL A 186 -0.46 -20.30 -1.87
N ALA A 187 -1.18 -21.41 -2.08
CA ALA A 187 -2.33 -21.75 -1.26
C ALA A 187 -1.92 -22.15 0.18
N ALA A 188 -0.76 -22.77 0.42
CA ALA A 188 -0.29 -23.11 1.77
C ALA A 188 0.12 -21.86 2.57
N LEU A 189 0.70 -20.86 1.93
CA LEU A 189 1.01 -19.56 2.55
C LEU A 189 -0.26 -18.79 2.94
N GLU A 190 -1.38 -18.99 2.25
CA GLU A 190 -2.69 -18.47 2.66
C GLU A 190 -3.45 -19.39 3.64
N ARG A 191 -3.24 -20.71 3.58
CA ARG A 191 -3.93 -21.71 4.42
C ARG A 191 -3.41 -21.80 5.85
N GLY A 192 -2.20 -21.31 6.12
CA GLY A 192 -1.70 -21.20 7.49
C GLY A 192 -2.40 -20.04 8.21
N GLY A 193 -3.58 -20.31 8.76
CA GLY A 193 -4.44 -19.61 9.77
C GLY A 193 -4.10 -18.22 10.32
N SER A 194 -3.33 -17.41 9.61
CA SER A 194 -2.63 -16.25 10.14
C SER A 194 -3.45 -14.97 10.08
N TYR A 195 -4.60 -14.98 9.41
CA TYR A 195 -5.64 -13.96 9.53
C TYR A 195 -6.92 -14.44 8.82
N GLU A 196 -8.08 -13.96 9.27
CA GLU A 196 -9.35 -14.17 8.56
C GLU A 196 -9.52 -13.07 7.49
N PRO A 197 -9.48 -13.41 6.18
CA PRO A 197 -9.69 -12.42 5.13
C PRO A 197 -11.14 -11.94 5.15
N ALA A 198 -11.35 -10.63 5.16
CA ALA A 198 -12.69 -10.09 4.96
C ALA A 198 -13.11 -10.28 3.50
N THR A 199 -14.15 -11.07 3.29
CA THR A 199 -14.75 -11.23 1.96
C THR A 199 -15.76 -10.13 1.72
N TYR A 200 -15.52 -9.31 0.70
CA TYR A 200 -16.53 -8.44 0.15
C TYR A 200 -17.11 -9.10 -1.09
N PRO A 201 -18.45 -9.26 -1.20
CA PRO A 201 -19.05 -9.60 -2.47
C PRO A 201 -18.72 -8.49 -3.46
N ILE A 202 -17.87 -8.81 -4.45
CA ILE A 202 -17.64 -7.96 -5.61
C ILE A 202 -18.73 -8.37 -6.59
N ASP A 203 -19.79 -7.55 -6.71
CA ASP A 203 -20.65 -7.62 -7.87
C ASP A 203 -19.83 -7.17 -9.07
N TYR A 204 -19.16 -8.13 -9.72
CA TYR A 204 -18.71 -7.91 -11.08
C TYR A 204 -19.98 -7.73 -11.90
N ALA A 205 -20.25 -6.50 -12.32
CA ALA A 205 -21.13 -6.31 -13.46
C ALA A 205 -20.52 -7.12 -14.61
N VAL A 206 -21.10 -8.28 -14.91
CA VAL A 206 -20.67 -9.21 -15.99
C VAL A 206 -20.64 -8.48 -17.34
N THR A 207 -21.31 -7.34 -17.41
CA THR A 207 -21.22 -6.38 -18.51
C THR A 207 -20.66 -5.05 -18.00
N ALA A 208 -19.41 -4.75 -18.36
CA ALA A 208 -18.94 -3.38 -18.36
C ALA A 208 -19.83 -2.56 -19.31
N PRO A 209 -20.44 -1.44 -18.88
CA PRO A 209 -21.13 -0.54 -19.78
C PRO A 209 -20.15 -0.12 -20.88
N ARG A 210 -20.46 -0.44 -22.14
CA ARG A 210 -19.66 0.06 -23.26
C ARG A 210 -19.79 1.58 -23.24
N LEU A 211 -18.69 2.26 -22.92
CA LEU A 211 -18.59 3.71 -23.11
C LEU A 211 -18.96 4.01 -24.58
N PRO A 212 -19.84 5.00 -24.84
CA PRO A 212 -20.17 5.36 -26.21
C PRO A 212 -18.87 5.68 -26.95
N ARG A 213 -18.66 5.04 -28.10
CA ARG A 213 -17.56 5.39 -28.99
C ARG A 213 -17.72 6.87 -29.33
N VAL A 214 -16.77 7.69 -28.90
CA VAL A 214 -16.63 9.04 -29.42
C VAL A 214 -16.44 8.87 -30.93
N ALA A 215 -17.46 9.24 -31.70
CA ALA A 215 -17.35 9.32 -33.15
C ALA A 215 -16.27 10.36 -33.45
N ARG A 216 -15.04 9.92 -33.72
CA ARG A 216 -14.06 10.79 -34.35
C ARG A 216 -14.67 11.19 -35.68
N ALA A 217 -14.99 12.47 -35.83
CA ALA A 217 -15.30 13.04 -37.12
C ALA A 217 -14.19 12.63 -38.09
N ARG A 218 -14.54 11.80 -39.09
CA ARG A 218 -13.68 11.54 -40.24
C ARG A 218 -13.52 12.88 -40.96
N ARG A 219 -12.51 13.67 -40.59
CA ARG A 219 -11.97 14.68 -41.52
C ARG A 219 -11.37 13.89 -42.67
N ARG A 220 -12.12 13.74 -43.76
CA ARG A 220 -11.53 13.47 -45.07
C ARG A 220 -10.62 14.66 -45.36
N ALA A 221 -9.31 14.48 -45.18
CA ALA A 221 -8.36 15.38 -45.77
C ALA A 221 -8.46 15.18 -47.29
N ALA A 222 -9.13 16.11 -47.96
CA ALA A 222 -8.99 16.23 -49.40
C ALA A 222 -7.55 16.69 -49.66
N LEU A 223 -6.79 15.88 -50.39
CA LEU A 223 -5.51 16.31 -50.96
C LEU A 223 -5.77 17.50 -51.88
N PRO A 224 -5.01 18.61 -51.78
CA PRO A 224 -5.12 19.69 -52.74
C PRO A 224 -4.72 19.18 -54.14
N ALA A 225 -5.51 19.56 -55.15
CA ALA A 225 -5.41 19.09 -56.53
C ALA A 225 -4.05 19.35 -57.23
N ARG A 226 -3.11 20.04 -56.58
CA ARG A 226 -1.77 20.33 -57.10
C ARG A 226 -0.74 19.21 -56.90
N ILE A 227 -1.02 18.17 -56.12
CA ILE A 227 -0.07 17.05 -55.89
C ILE A 227 -0.40 15.84 -56.77
N ALA A 228 -1.63 15.73 -57.28
CA ALA A 228 -2.05 14.59 -58.11
C ALA A 228 -1.43 14.60 -59.53
N SER A 229 -1.04 15.77 -60.07
CA SER A 229 -0.47 15.86 -61.43
C SER A 229 1.04 15.60 -61.52
N ALA A 230 1.72 15.40 -60.38
CA ALA A 230 3.17 15.15 -60.37
C ALA A 230 3.55 13.65 -60.28
N LEU A 231 2.56 12.76 -60.09
CA LEU A 231 2.79 11.32 -59.94
C LEU A 231 2.33 10.47 -61.13
N SER A 232 1.74 11.08 -62.17
CA SER A 232 1.33 10.38 -63.39
C SER A 232 2.37 10.43 -64.53
N SER A 233 3.49 11.15 -64.37
CA SER A 233 4.50 11.31 -65.42
C SER A 233 5.71 10.37 -65.32
N LEU A 234 5.74 9.42 -64.37
CA LEU A 234 6.89 8.53 -64.11
C LEU A 234 6.62 7.05 -64.40
N ARG A 235 5.80 6.73 -65.42
CA ARG A 235 5.67 5.34 -65.86
C ARG A 235 5.31 5.18 -67.35
N LYS A 236 6.29 5.40 -68.22
CA LYS A 236 6.42 4.67 -69.49
C LYS A 236 7.84 4.85 -70.04
N ASP A 237 8.68 3.84 -69.83
CA ASP A 237 9.67 3.38 -70.81
C ASP A 237 10.38 2.15 -70.27
N ARG A 238 10.09 1.00 -70.89
CA ARG A 238 11.04 0.01 -71.40
C ARG A 238 10.28 -1.25 -71.82
N SER A 239 10.22 -1.41 -73.14
CA SER A 239 10.43 -2.68 -73.83
C SER A 239 11.73 -3.33 -73.36
#